data_AF-T1BDM5-F1
#
_entry.id   AF-T1BDM5-F1
#
_cell.length_a   1.000
_cell.length_b   1.000
_cell.length_c   1.000
_cell.angle_alpha   90.00
_cell.angle_beta   90.00
_cell.angle_gamma   90.00
#
_symmetry.space_group_name_H-M   'P 1'
#
loop_
_entity.id
_entity.type
_entity.pdbx_description
1 polymer ?
#
loop_
_entity_poly.entity_id
_entity_poly.type
_entity_poly.pdbx_seq_one_letter_code
_entity_poly.pdbx_strand_id
1 'polypeptide(L)'
;DAMMRDPEIEDISCDGVGIPLYVFHARYESIPTNVRFPEERALDSFVLLLGQRCGRSLSVARPILDGTTPEGHRVQATYGREVTSRGASFTIRRFRDRPFTPVDLVLSGTANEEMLAYLWLGAEHGESLIVCGGPGAGKTSTLNAIAVFIAPSAKVVSIED
;
A
#
# COMPACT_ATOMS: atom_id res chain seq x y z
N ASP A 1 -5.91 5.72 -13.87
CA ASP A 1 -7.20 6.10 -13.27
C ASP A 1 -8.04 4.88 -12.94
N ALA A 2 -8.47 4.06 -13.91
CA ALA A 2 -9.29 2.85 -13.66
C ALA A 2 -8.76 1.96 -12.50
N MET A 3 -7.47 1.60 -12.54
CA MET A 3 -6.84 0.78 -11.48
C MET A 3 -6.80 1.47 -10.10
N MET A 4 -6.78 2.81 -10.05
CA MET A 4 -6.79 3.56 -8.79
C MET A 4 -8.19 3.68 -8.20
N ARG A 5 -9.26 3.42 -8.97
CA ARG A 5 -10.65 3.50 -8.52
C ARG A 5 -11.21 2.16 -8.06
N ASP A 6 -10.56 1.05 -8.44
CA ASP A 6 -10.98 -0.28 -8.04
C ASP A 6 -10.52 -0.57 -6.60
N PRO A 7 -11.41 -0.66 -5.60
CA PRO A 7 -11.01 -0.82 -4.20
C PRO A 7 -10.29 -2.15 -3.90
N GLU A 8 -10.37 -3.13 -4.79
CA GLU A 8 -9.77 -4.45 -4.59
C GLU A 8 -8.32 -4.54 -5.07
N ILE A 9 -7.80 -3.51 -5.75
CA ILE A 9 -6.40 -3.45 -6.17
C ILE A 9 -5.53 -2.87 -5.04
N GLU A 10 -4.57 -3.66 -4.58
CA GLU A 10 -3.64 -3.28 -3.49
C GLU A 10 -2.32 -2.74 -4.02
N ASP A 11 -1.75 -3.37 -5.04
CA ASP A 11 -0.48 -2.96 -5.65
C ASP A 11 -0.65 -2.80 -7.17
N ILE A 12 0.06 -1.82 -7.76
CA ILE A 12 0.15 -1.61 -9.20
C ILE A 12 1.63 -1.51 -9.57
N SER A 13 2.10 -2.36 -10.48
CA SER A 13 3.50 -2.46 -10.88
C SER A 13 3.67 -2.28 -12.39
N CYS A 14 4.69 -1.53 -12.77
CA CYS A 14 5.12 -1.34 -14.16
C CYS A 14 6.61 -1.63 -14.28
N ASP A 15 6.94 -2.69 -15.04
CA ASP A 15 8.31 -3.19 -15.19
C ASP A 15 9.04 -2.63 -16.42
N GLY A 16 8.41 -1.72 -17.17
CA GLY A 16 9.00 -1.06 -18.33
C GLY A 16 8.07 -0.94 -19.54
N VAL A 17 8.64 -0.46 -20.64
CA VAL A 17 7.91 -0.15 -21.89
C VAL A 17 7.44 -1.43 -22.59
N GLY A 18 6.22 -1.42 -23.11
CA GLY A 18 5.62 -2.55 -23.82
C GLY A 18 5.21 -3.72 -22.93
N ILE A 19 5.55 -3.70 -21.65
CA ILE A 19 5.17 -4.69 -20.66
C ILE A 19 3.80 -4.28 -20.08
N PRO A 20 2.83 -5.21 -19.98
CA PRO A 20 1.58 -4.94 -19.29
C PRO A 20 1.83 -4.52 -17.84
N LEU A 21 1.03 -3.59 -17.33
CA LEU A 21 1.01 -3.31 -15.90
C LEU A 21 0.48 -4.55 -15.18
N TYR A 22 1.10 -4.90 -14.07
CA TYR A 22 0.62 -5.94 -13.17
C TYR A 22 -0.10 -5.28 -12.00
N VAL A 23 -1.14 -5.96 -11.50
CA VAL A 23 -1.83 -5.55 -10.29
C VAL A 23 -1.91 -6.71 -9.32
N PHE A 24 -1.78 -6.42 -8.03
CA PHE A 24 -2.15 -7.37 -6.98
C PHE A 24 -3.59 -7.09 -6.57
N HIS A 25 -4.50 -7.98 -6.95
CA HIS A 25 -5.92 -7.87 -6.64
C HIS A 25 -6.25 -8.75 -5.43
N ALA A 26 -6.94 -8.23 -4.42
CA ALA A 26 -7.22 -8.93 -3.15
C ALA A 26 -7.83 -10.33 -3.34
N ARG A 27 -8.66 -10.51 -4.38
CA ARG A 27 -9.23 -11.81 -4.77
C ARG A 27 -8.40 -12.66 -5.74
N TYR A 28 -7.70 -12.04 -6.69
CA TYR A 28 -7.10 -12.74 -7.85
C TYR A 28 -5.57 -12.77 -7.81
N GLU A 29 -4.99 -12.19 -6.77
CA GLU A 29 -3.55 -12.02 -6.59
C GLU A 29 -2.93 -11.29 -7.79
N SER A 30 -1.70 -11.66 -8.17
CA SER A 30 -0.97 -11.01 -9.25
C SER A 30 -1.54 -11.35 -10.62
N ILE A 31 -2.11 -10.35 -11.29
CA ILE A 31 -2.68 -10.49 -12.63
C ILE A 31 -2.14 -9.42 -13.59
N PRO A 32 -1.89 -9.77 -14.87
CA PRO A 32 -1.56 -8.80 -15.89
C PRO A 32 -2.80 -8.02 -16.31
N THR A 33 -2.63 -6.73 -16.59
CA THR A 33 -3.69 -5.87 -17.12
C THR A 33 -3.60 -5.76 -18.65
N ASN A 34 -4.59 -5.09 -19.25
CA ASN A 34 -4.53 -4.70 -20.67
C ASN A 34 -3.83 -3.35 -20.90
N VAL A 35 -3.36 -2.69 -19.84
CA VAL A 35 -2.70 -1.38 -19.91
C VAL A 35 -1.20 -1.60 -20.06
N ARG A 36 -0.57 -0.88 -20.99
CA ARG A 36 0.88 -0.86 -21.19
C ARG A 36 1.32 0.53 -21.64
N PHE A 37 2.55 0.90 -21.29
CA PHE A 37 3.16 2.10 -21.86
C PHE A 37 3.70 1.77 -23.26
N PRO A 38 3.26 2.48 -24.31
CA PRO A 38 3.64 2.16 -25.68
C PRO A 38 5.08 2.58 -26.00
N GLU A 39 5.58 3.61 -25.32
CA GLU A 39 6.89 4.19 -25.57
C GLU A 39 7.52 4.72 -24.27
N GLU A 40 8.84 4.84 -24.29
CA GLU A 40 9.67 5.28 -23.16
C GLU A 40 9.31 6.67 -22.68
N ARG A 41 9.10 7.62 -23.60
CA ARG A 41 8.75 9.00 -23.27
C ARG A 41 7.45 9.09 -22.45
N ALA A 42 6.47 8.23 -22.74
CA ALA A 42 5.20 8.21 -22.02
C ALA A 42 5.38 7.70 -20.58
N LEU A 43 6.21 6.65 -20.41
CA LEU A 43 6.52 6.09 -19.09
C LEU A 43 7.36 7.04 -18.25
N ASP A 44 8.40 7.64 -18.83
CA ASP A 44 9.25 8.64 -18.17
C ASP A 44 8.42 9.84 -17.70
N SER A 45 7.53 10.35 -18.55
CA SER A 45 6.64 11.46 -18.20
C SER A 45 5.70 11.09 -17.06
N PHE A 46 5.22 9.85 -17.03
CA PHE A 46 4.37 9.36 -15.95
C PHE A 46 5.14 9.22 -14.62
N VAL A 47 6.38 8.73 -14.66
CA VAL A 47 7.24 8.64 -13.47
C VAL A 47 7.60 10.02 -12.93
N LEU A 48 7.85 11.01 -13.80
CA LEU A 48 8.03 12.40 -13.37
C LEU A 48 6.77 12.97 -12.71
N LEU A 49 5.59 12.68 -13.26
CA LEU A 49 4.30 13.07 -12.66
C LEU A 49 4.10 12.43 -11.28
N LEU A 50 4.45 11.16 -11.12
CA LEU A 50 4.41 10.47 -9.82
C LEU A 50 5.34 11.14 -8.81
N GLY A 51 6.57 11.47 -9.22
CA GLY A 51 7.52 12.22 -8.39
C GLY A 51 6.95 13.56 -7.93
N GLN A 52 6.41 14.35 -8.87
CA GLN A 52 5.77 15.64 -8.57
C GLN A 52 4.61 15.48 -7.57
N ARG A 53 3.76 14.47 -7.75
CA ARG A 53 2.65 14.20 -6.83
C ARG A 53 3.13 13.84 -5.43
N CYS A 54 4.27 13.16 -5.31
CA CYS A 54 4.92 12.86 -4.03
C CYS A 54 5.74 14.03 -3.45
N GLY A 55 5.76 15.20 -4.10
CA GLY A 55 6.59 16.34 -3.69
C GLY A 55 8.09 16.12 -3.88
N ARG A 56 8.48 15.21 -4.79
CA ARG A 56 9.87 14.85 -5.08
C ARG A 56 10.23 15.19 -6.52
N SER A 57 11.48 15.61 -6.74
CA SER A 57 12.02 15.82 -8.08
C SER A 57 12.91 14.63 -8.49
N LEU A 58 12.62 14.05 -9.65
CA LEU A 58 13.43 13.00 -10.28
C LEU A 58 14.31 13.60 -11.37
N SER A 59 15.51 13.03 -11.55
CA SER A 59 16.40 13.38 -12.67
C SER A 59 17.35 12.22 -12.98
N VAL A 60 18.09 12.31 -14.08
CA VAL A 60 19.15 11.34 -14.42
C VAL A 60 20.18 11.18 -13.28
N ALA A 61 20.48 12.27 -12.56
CA ALA A 61 21.42 12.23 -11.43
C ALA A 61 20.80 11.66 -10.13
N ARG A 62 19.47 11.66 -10.01
CA ARG A 62 18.71 11.09 -8.89
C ARG A 62 17.49 10.33 -9.44
N PRO A 63 17.71 9.12 -10.02
CA PRO A 63 16.69 8.43 -10.78
C PRO A 63 15.71 7.65 -9.89
N ILE A 64 15.98 7.50 -8.60
CA ILE A 64 15.14 6.70 -7.68
C ILE A 64 14.20 7.62 -6.91
N LEU A 65 12.92 7.25 -6.89
CA LEU A 65 11.87 7.83 -6.07
C LEU A 65 11.44 6.82 -5.01
N ASP A 66 11.43 7.27 -3.76
CA ASP A 66 10.68 6.67 -2.68
C ASP A 66 9.88 7.81 -2.01
N GLY A 67 8.56 7.68 -1.98
CA GLY A 67 7.68 8.74 -1.51
C GLY A 67 6.25 8.31 -1.34
N THR A 68 5.43 9.24 -0.85
CA THR A 68 4.02 9.01 -0.54
C THR A 68 3.19 10.07 -1.24
N THR A 69 2.10 9.66 -1.89
CA THR A 69 1.17 10.60 -2.52
C THR A 69 0.33 11.34 -1.46
N PRO A 70 -0.37 12.43 -1.82
CA PRO A 70 -1.26 13.13 -0.89
C PRO A 70 -2.38 12.24 -0.32
N GLU A 71 -2.74 11.19 -1.06
CA GLU A 71 -3.72 10.18 -0.64
C GLU A 71 -3.13 9.10 0.28
N GLY A 72 -1.84 9.16 0.61
CA GLY A 72 -1.18 8.18 1.48
C GLY A 72 -0.65 6.93 0.76
N HIS A 73 -0.75 6.85 -0.57
CA HIS A 73 -0.22 5.72 -1.33
C HIS A 73 1.30 5.78 -1.40
N ARG A 74 1.98 4.66 -1.16
CA ARG A 74 3.44 4.58 -1.26
C ARG A 74 3.82 4.36 -2.72
N VAL A 75 4.79 5.12 -3.20
CA VAL A 75 5.27 5.08 -4.58
C VAL A 75 6.77 4.85 -4.58
N GLN A 76 7.18 3.79 -5.26
CA GLN A 76 8.55 3.56 -5.64
C GLN A 76 8.65 3.71 -7.15
N ALA A 77 9.62 4.47 -7.65
CA ALA A 77 9.82 4.59 -9.09
C ALA A 77 11.29 4.75 -9.44
N THR A 78 11.62 4.35 -10.66
CA THR A 78 12.94 4.53 -11.25
C THR A 78 12.79 5.27 -12.58
N TYR A 79 13.56 6.34 -12.77
CA TYR A 79 13.56 7.16 -13.97
C TYR A 79 14.67 6.73 -14.93
N GLY A 80 14.37 6.72 -16.24
CA GLY A 80 15.33 6.45 -17.29
C GLY A 80 15.84 5.01 -17.33
N ARG A 81 17.07 4.84 -17.80
CA ARG A 81 17.73 3.53 -17.98
C ARG A 81 18.96 3.33 -17.11
N GLU A 82 19.30 4.34 -16.32
CA GLU A 82 20.54 4.39 -15.53
C GLU A 82 20.58 3.32 -14.45
N VAL A 83 19.40 2.93 -13.95
CA VAL A 83 19.23 1.92 -12.90
C VAL A 83 18.47 0.69 -13.41
N THR A 84 17.62 0.84 -14.43
CA THR A 84 16.76 -0.22 -14.98
C THR A 84 17.03 -0.45 -16.47
N SER A 85 17.38 -1.67 -16.85
CA SER A 85 17.73 -2.00 -18.25
C SER A 85 16.56 -1.90 -19.24
N ARG A 86 15.31 -1.84 -18.75
CA ARG A 86 14.08 -1.83 -19.54
C ARG A 86 13.37 -0.46 -19.60
N GLY A 87 14.08 0.60 -19.23
CA GLY A 87 13.51 1.94 -19.08
C GLY A 87 12.94 2.16 -17.69
N ALA A 88 12.25 3.28 -17.51
CA ALA A 88 11.65 3.65 -16.23
C ALA A 88 10.68 2.57 -15.72
N SER A 89 10.51 2.51 -14.40
CA SER A 89 9.63 1.56 -13.72
C SER A 89 8.94 2.23 -12.54
N PHE A 90 7.82 1.67 -12.08
CA PHE A 90 7.21 2.12 -10.84
C PHE A 90 6.37 1.02 -10.18
N THR A 91 6.19 1.16 -8.87
CA THR A 91 5.26 0.41 -8.05
C THR A 91 4.49 1.38 -7.18
N ILE A 92 3.16 1.30 -7.21
CA ILE A 92 2.25 2.04 -6.33
C ILE A 92 1.62 1.02 -5.39
N ARG A 93 1.94 1.12 -4.10
CA ARG A 93 1.28 0.37 -3.03
C ARG A 93 0.20 1.23 -2.42
N ARG A 94 -1.04 0.80 -2.61
CA ARG A 94 -2.21 1.60 -2.25
C ARG A 94 -2.46 1.53 -0.76
N PHE A 95 -2.81 2.70 -0.24
CA PHE A 95 -3.42 2.82 1.06
C PHE A 95 -4.89 2.46 0.92
N ARG A 96 -5.40 1.63 1.82
CA ARG A 96 -6.79 1.19 1.78
C ARG A 96 -7.66 2.28 2.40
N ASP A 97 -8.60 2.82 1.63
CA ASP A 97 -9.51 3.88 2.11
C ASP A 97 -10.35 3.44 3.32
N ARG A 98 -10.64 2.14 3.42
CA ARG A 98 -11.37 1.53 4.53
C ARG A 98 -10.51 0.50 5.24
N PRO A 99 -9.96 0.81 6.43
CA PRO A 99 -9.28 -0.19 7.24
C PRO A 99 -10.28 -1.27 7.68
N PHE A 100 -9.76 -2.47 7.93
CA PHE A 100 -10.57 -3.55 8.50
C PHE A 100 -11.05 -3.18 9.90
N THR A 101 -12.30 -3.51 10.20
CA THR A 101 -12.88 -3.40 11.54
C THR A 101 -12.75 -4.73 12.30
N PRO A 102 -12.91 -4.75 13.63
CA PRO A 102 -13.00 -6.01 14.38
C PRO A 102 -14.08 -6.93 13.83
N VAL A 103 -15.22 -6.39 13.38
CA VAL A 103 -16.30 -7.17 12.78
C VAL A 103 -15.85 -7.83 11.49
N ASP A 104 -15.09 -7.13 10.65
CA ASP A 104 -14.55 -7.71 9.42
C ASP A 104 -13.60 -8.89 9.72
N LEU A 105 -12.83 -8.83 10.81
CA LEU A 105 -11.96 -9.93 11.23
C LEU A 105 -12.75 -11.18 11.66
N VAL A 106 -13.93 -11.01 12.26
CA VAL A 106 -14.84 -12.13 12.58
C VAL A 106 -15.43 -12.71 11.31
N LEU A 107 -15.97 -11.85 10.44
CA LEU A 107 -16.62 -12.27 9.20
C LEU A 107 -15.64 -12.96 8.24
N SER A 108 -14.36 -12.56 8.24
CA SER A 108 -13.31 -13.22 7.46
C SER A 108 -12.76 -14.51 8.11
N GLY A 109 -13.15 -14.81 9.35
CA GLY A 109 -12.60 -15.92 10.14
C GLY A 109 -11.15 -15.72 10.58
N THR A 110 -10.63 -14.49 10.53
CA THR A 110 -9.26 -14.15 10.98
C THR A 110 -9.15 -14.18 12.50
N ALA A 111 -10.21 -13.81 13.22
CA ALA A 111 -10.33 -13.96 14.67
C ALA A 111 -11.78 -14.34 15.02
N ASN A 112 -11.99 -15.01 16.14
CA ASN A 112 -13.34 -15.20 16.67
C ASN A 112 -13.71 -14.10 17.68
N GLU A 113 -14.96 -14.09 18.12
CA GLU A 113 -15.51 -13.08 19.03
C GLU A 113 -14.81 -13.08 20.38
N GLU A 114 -14.45 -14.26 20.91
CA GLU A 114 -13.76 -14.40 22.19
C GLU A 114 -12.35 -13.78 22.16
N MET A 115 -11.60 -14.00 21.06
CA MET A 115 -10.28 -13.40 20.86
C MET A 115 -10.37 -11.87 20.80
N LEU A 116 -11.38 -11.32 20.11
CA LEU A 116 -11.56 -9.87 20.03
C LEU A 116 -12.03 -9.28 21.35
N ALA A 117 -12.90 -9.96 22.10
CA ALA A 117 -13.28 -9.53 23.44
C ALA A 117 -12.07 -9.49 24.39
N TYR A 118 -11.19 -10.50 24.32
CA TYR A 118 -9.95 -10.52 25.09
C TYR A 118 -9.02 -9.35 24.71
N LEU A 119 -8.82 -9.10 23.42
CA LEU A 119 -7.99 -7.99 22.93
C LEU A 119 -8.58 -6.62 23.26
N TRP A 120 -9.91 -6.48 23.23
CA TRP A 120 -10.59 -5.27 23.67
C TRP A 120 -10.30 -5.01 25.14
N LEU A 121 -10.53 -5.98 26.03
CA LEU A 121 -10.25 -5.82 27.46
C LEU A 121 -8.79 -5.42 27.72
N GLY A 122 -7.84 -6.03 27.00
CA GLY A 122 -6.42 -5.65 27.09
C GLY A 122 -6.17 -4.21 26.66
N ALA A 123 -6.68 -3.80 25.50
CA ALA A 123 -6.52 -2.43 24.99
C ALA A 123 -7.17 -1.38 25.90
N GLU A 124 -8.35 -1.68 26.46
CA GLU A 124 -9.07 -0.79 27.39
C GLU A 124 -8.30 -0.57 28.70
N HIS A 125 -7.61 -1.60 29.20
CA HIS A 125 -6.80 -1.53 30.42
C HIS A 125 -5.35 -1.06 30.17
N GLY A 126 -5.01 -0.68 28.95
CA GLY A 126 -3.69 -0.17 28.59
C GLY A 126 -2.59 -1.23 28.55
N GLU A 127 -2.96 -2.50 28.36
CA GLU A 127 -2.00 -3.59 28.20
C GLU A 127 -1.20 -3.43 26.90
N SER A 128 0.06 -3.86 26.94
CA SER A 128 0.93 -3.83 25.77
C SER A 128 0.65 -5.03 24.85
N LEU A 129 0.41 -4.75 23.56
CA LEU A 129 0.08 -5.75 22.55
C LEU A 129 1.09 -5.69 21.39
N ILE A 130 1.50 -6.86 20.89
CA ILE A 130 2.33 -6.98 19.69
C ILE A 130 1.66 -7.95 18.72
N VAL A 131 1.46 -7.53 17.48
CA VAL A 131 0.94 -8.38 16.40
C VAL A 131 2.12 -8.92 15.57
N CYS A 132 2.34 -10.23 15.63
CA CYS A 132 3.47 -10.90 14.98
C CYS A 132 3.02 -11.75 13.77
N GLY A 133 3.95 -12.00 12.83
CA GLY A 133 3.69 -12.80 11.63
C GLY A 133 4.60 -12.47 10.45
N GLY A 134 4.59 -13.33 9.43
CA GLY A 134 5.38 -13.13 8.20
C GLY A 134 4.95 -11.91 7.37
N PRO A 135 5.75 -11.49 6.37
CA PRO A 135 5.32 -10.50 5.38
C PRO A 135 3.99 -10.93 4.72
N GLY A 136 3.07 -9.98 4.51
CA GLY A 136 1.75 -10.27 3.92
C GLY A 136 0.73 -10.95 4.86
N ALA A 137 1.11 -11.35 6.08
CA ALA A 137 0.21 -12.07 7.01
C ALA A 137 -0.89 -11.21 7.67
N GLY A 138 -1.12 -9.97 7.22
CA GLY A 138 -2.19 -9.11 7.76
C GLY A 138 -1.89 -8.40 9.08
N LYS A 139 -0.64 -8.36 9.55
CA LYS A 139 -0.26 -7.73 10.85
C LYS A 139 -0.79 -6.30 11.03
N THR A 140 -0.49 -5.42 10.09
CA THR A 140 -0.90 -4.01 10.13
C THR A 140 -2.42 -3.87 10.06
N SER A 141 -3.08 -4.74 9.27
CA SER A 141 -4.54 -4.80 9.18
C SER A 141 -5.17 -5.17 10.52
N THR A 142 -4.65 -6.21 11.19
CA THR A 142 -5.13 -6.64 12.50
C THR A 142 -4.87 -5.56 13.56
N LEU A 143 -3.67 -4.95 13.57
CA LEU A 143 -3.34 -3.88 14.50
C LEU A 143 -4.31 -2.69 14.36
N ASN A 144 -4.57 -2.24 13.13
CA ASN A 144 -5.51 -1.15 12.88
C ASN A 144 -6.94 -1.50 13.26
N ALA A 145 -7.36 -2.75 13.04
CA ALA A 145 -8.69 -3.21 13.43
C ALA A 145 -8.86 -3.20 14.95
N ILE A 146 -7.88 -3.66 15.73
CA ILE A 146 -7.97 -3.68 17.20
C ILE A 146 -7.73 -2.31 17.84
N ALA A 147 -7.04 -1.39 17.15
CA ALA A 147 -6.77 -0.05 17.67
C ALA A 147 -8.06 0.75 17.96
N VAL A 148 -9.19 0.37 17.38
CA VAL A 148 -10.51 0.97 17.68
C VAL A 148 -10.98 0.72 19.11
N PHE A 149 -10.40 -0.28 19.81
CA PHE A 149 -10.69 -0.56 21.22
C PHE A 149 -9.94 0.34 22.20
N ILE A 150 -8.99 1.16 21.71
CA ILE A 150 -8.32 2.16 22.54
C ILE A 150 -9.37 3.18 23.00
N ALA A 151 -9.39 3.48 24.31
CA ALA A 151 -10.36 4.39 24.90
C ALA A 151 -10.40 5.74 24.14
N PRO A 152 -11.60 6.26 23.77
CA PRO A 152 -11.70 7.50 22.98
C PRO A 152 -11.09 8.74 23.62
N SER A 153 -10.95 8.75 24.95
CA SER A 153 -10.30 9.82 25.72
C SER A 153 -8.78 9.71 25.78
N ALA A 154 -8.20 8.59 25.32
CA ALA A 154 -6.76 8.38 25.35
C ALA A 154 -6.06 9.24 24.30
N LYS A 155 -4.87 9.75 24.67
CA LYS A 155 -3.99 10.41 23.70
C LYS A 155 -3.22 9.33 22.93
N VAL A 156 -3.47 9.24 21.63
CA VAL A 156 -2.79 8.29 20.73
C VAL A 156 -1.68 9.01 19.97
N VAL A 157 -0.52 8.36 19.88
CA VAL A 157 0.61 8.77 19.04
C VAL A 157 1.00 7.58 18.18
N SER A 158 0.92 7.71 16.84
CA SER A 158 1.42 6.72 15.89
C SER A 158 2.77 7.14 15.33
N ILE A 159 3.65 6.15 15.10
CA ILE A 159 4.95 6.33 14.46
C ILE A 159 5.05 5.25 13.39
N GLU A 160 5.22 5.68 12.14
CA GLU A 160 5.33 4.83 10.95
C GLU A 160 6.52 5.33 10.12
N ASP A 161 7.16 4.42 9.36
CA ASP A 161 8.28 4.73 8.44
C ASP A 161 7.82 5.33 7.11
#